data_AF-D0IJX9-F1
#
_entry.id   AF-D0IJX9-F1
#
_cell.length_a   1.000
_cell.length_b   1.000
_cell.length_c   1.000
_cell.angle_alpha   90.00
_cell.angle_beta   90.00
_cell.angle_gamma   90.00
#
_symmetry.space_group_name_H-M   'P 1'
#
loop_
_entity.id
_entity.type
_entity.pdbx_description
1 polymer ?
#
loop_
_entity_poly.entity_id
_entity_poly.type
_entity_poly.pdbx_seq_one_letter_code
_entity_poly.pdbx_strand_id
1 'polypeptide(L)'
;MNKHNEFEDNEEVVVIERRDKQGYLYIAIAAALGIALGGLIGSSVTTSRWEASYEALQNQLEQLKNAKSEVVKAAEVTEQNNDEQWQIKMDQALAKQREEWQTESVQRDKYVAELEKHNLDLEQQLNEQKMALELANTHNNQLNRQADIQATMLERSRELFQRELKIKQELETLQKERDTLVPQVKALKKECDIYLEGKSWDAKSDACDKQDAANSRISQIDQLIRVHQMDLEEIKSLSEEIGL
;
A
#
# COMPACT_ATOMS: atom_id res chain seq x y z
N MET A 1 26.41 41.43 -11.28
CA MET A 1 25.16 41.78 -11.99
C MET A 1 24.51 40.47 -12.40
N ASN A 2 23.25 40.24 -12.04
CA ASN A 2 22.52 38.96 -12.11
C ASN A 2 23.09 37.83 -11.22
N LYS A 3 22.35 36.77 -10.82
CA LYS A 3 20.91 36.49 -10.52
C LYS A 3 20.91 35.14 -9.74
N HIS A 4 20.16 34.94 -8.64
CA HIS A 4 18.86 34.23 -8.57
C HIS A 4 18.65 33.10 -9.61
N ASN A 5 18.23 31.87 -9.29
CA ASN A 5 17.90 31.12 -8.06
C ASN A 5 18.01 29.60 -8.46
N GLU A 6 17.48 28.53 -7.82
CA GLU A 6 16.74 28.16 -6.58
C GLU A 6 17.54 26.98 -5.92
N PHE A 7 17.30 26.37 -4.75
CA PHE A 7 16.20 26.26 -3.76
C PHE A 7 16.76 26.62 -2.34
N GLU A 8 16.18 26.46 -1.13
CA GLU A 8 15.16 25.59 -0.48
C GLU A 8 15.62 24.12 -0.27
N ASP A 9 15.48 23.47 0.91
CA ASP A 9 14.64 23.72 2.10
C ASP A 9 15.31 23.19 3.42
N ASN A 10 14.67 23.38 4.58
CA ASN A 10 15.06 23.03 5.98
C ASN A 10 16.09 23.98 6.63
N GLU A 11 16.01 24.38 7.91
CA GLU A 11 15.19 23.93 9.06
C GLU A 11 14.69 25.16 9.86
N GLU A 12 13.38 25.34 10.05
CA GLU A 12 12.81 26.38 10.95
C GLU A 12 12.37 25.77 12.29
N VAL A 13 13.15 25.99 13.35
CA VAL A 13 12.88 25.43 14.68
C VAL A 13 11.84 26.27 15.43
N VAL A 14 10.56 25.99 15.19
CA VAL A 14 9.43 26.61 15.90
C VAL A 14 9.38 26.11 17.36
N VAL A 15 9.94 26.89 18.28
CA VAL A 15 9.85 26.63 19.73
C VAL A 15 8.44 26.92 20.23
N ILE A 16 7.65 25.88 20.48
CA ILE A 16 6.34 26.02 21.16
C ILE A 16 6.57 26.16 22.66
N GLU A 17 6.39 27.38 23.19
CA GLU A 17 6.50 27.64 24.63
C GLU A 17 5.46 26.83 25.44
N ARG A 18 5.92 26.07 26.44
CA ARG A 18 5.13 25.81 27.67
C ARG A 18 5.76 26.57 28.84
N ARG A 19 5.09 27.64 29.23
CA ARG A 19 5.51 28.62 30.24
C ARG A 19 5.33 28.09 31.67
N ASP A 20 6.31 27.35 32.17
CA ASP A 20 6.37 27.01 33.61
C ASP A 20 6.89 28.20 34.45
N LYS A 21 6.48 28.25 35.73
CA LYS A 21 6.73 29.37 36.65
C LYS A 21 7.84 29.12 37.68
N GLN A 22 8.42 27.93 37.75
CA GLN A 22 9.36 27.59 38.84
C GLN A 22 10.76 28.23 38.71
N GLY A 23 11.19 28.61 37.50
CA GLY A 23 12.55 29.10 37.23
C GLY A 23 12.97 30.36 38.02
N TYR A 24 12.03 31.22 38.41
CA TYR A 24 12.34 32.45 39.17
C TYR A 24 12.86 32.19 40.59
N LEU A 25 12.51 31.06 41.21
CA LEU A 25 12.92 30.77 42.59
C LEU A 25 14.42 30.48 42.69
N TYR A 26 14.95 29.69 41.75
CA TYR A 26 16.37 29.33 41.70
C TYR A 26 17.28 30.52 41.41
N ILE A 27 16.83 31.44 40.54
CA ILE A 27 17.57 32.68 40.22
C ILE A 27 17.70 33.58 41.46
N ALA A 28 16.64 33.71 42.27
CA ALA A 28 16.68 34.50 43.50
C ALA A 28 17.63 33.91 44.56
N ILE A 29 17.66 32.58 44.70
CA ILE A 29 18.56 31.88 45.64
C ILE A 29 20.03 32.03 45.20
N ALA A 30 20.32 31.89 43.90
CA ALA A 30 21.67 32.07 43.36
C ALA A 30 22.19 33.51 43.54
N ALA A 31 21.34 34.51 43.32
CA ALA A 31 21.70 35.92 43.49
C ALA A 31 22.06 36.28 44.94
N ALA A 32 21.36 35.71 45.93
CA ALA A 32 21.65 35.93 47.34
C ALA A 32 23.01 35.35 47.76
N LEU A 33 23.34 34.14 47.29
CA LEU A 33 24.60 33.46 47.64
C LEU A 33 25.82 34.09 46.95
N GLY A 34 25.68 34.59 45.73
CA GLY A 34 26.80 35.20 44.98
C GLY A 34 27.35 36.50 45.57
N ILE A 35 26.52 37.27 46.29
CA ILE A 35 26.90 38.59 46.81
C ILE A 35 27.68 38.50 48.14
N ALA A 36 27.51 37.42 48.92
CA ALA A 36 28.12 37.28 50.24
C ALA A 36 29.62 36.92 50.24
N LEU A 37 30.17 36.43 49.12
CA LEU A 37 31.54 35.91 49.02
C LEU A 37 32.46 36.69 48.06
N GLY A 38 31.95 37.72 47.37
CA GLY A 38 32.68 38.44 46.31
C GLY A 38 33.45 39.70 46.74
N GLY A 39 33.46 40.06 48.03
CA GLY A 39 33.98 41.35 48.50
C GLY A 39 35.39 41.33 49.09
N LEU A 40 36.30 42.14 48.52
CA LEU A 40 37.61 42.61 49.03
C LEU A 40 38.92 42.08 48.40
N ILE A 41 39.08 42.22 47.08
CA ILE A 41 40.39 42.58 46.46
C ILE A 41 40.10 43.59 45.33
N GLY A 42 40.76 44.75 45.22
CA GLY A 42 41.77 45.36 46.10
C GLY A 42 41.87 46.88 45.89
N SER A 43 42.61 47.57 46.76
CA SER A 43 42.64 49.03 46.84
C SER A 43 43.59 49.73 45.88
N SER A 44 43.21 50.90 45.36
CA SER A 44 44.15 51.94 44.96
C SER A 44 43.60 53.35 45.26
N VAL A 45 44.50 54.29 45.58
CA VAL A 45 44.27 55.74 45.74
C VAL A 45 43.30 56.17 46.87
N THR A 46 43.79 56.24 48.12
CA THR A 46 43.91 57.51 48.89
C THR A 46 44.53 57.29 50.29
N THR A 47 45.75 57.78 50.50
CA THR A 47 46.46 57.72 51.78
C THR A 47 46.36 59.03 52.56
N SER A 48 45.48 59.11 53.57
CA SER A 48 45.45 60.25 54.51
C SER A 48 44.77 60.01 55.88
N ARG A 49 44.38 58.78 56.25
CA ARG A 49 43.61 58.49 57.47
C ARG A 49 44.13 57.36 58.37
N TRP A 50 45.36 56.87 58.12
CA TRP A 50 45.85 55.63 58.74
C TRP A 50 46.02 55.67 60.27
N GLU A 51 46.37 56.81 60.88
CA GLU A 51 46.54 56.89 62.35
C GLU A 51 45.20 56.73 63.09
N ALA A 52 44.17 57.49 62.72
CA ALA A 52 42.86 57.42 63.38
C ALA A 52 42.15 56.06 63.21
N SER A 53 42.50 55.28 62.20
CA SER A 53 41.98 53.92 62.02
C SER A 53 42.59 52.88 62.96
N TYR A 54 43.81 53.06 63.47
CA TYR A 54 44.49 52.02 64.26
C TYR A 54 43.91 51.85 65.67
N GLU A 55 43.68 52.96 66.40
CA GLU A 55 43.05 52.90 67.74
C GLU A 55 41.60 52.40 67.68
N ALA A 56 40.86 52.78 66.63
CA ALA A 56 39.51 52.30 66.38
C ALA A 56 39.49 50.79 66.10
N LEU A 57 40.42 50.30 65.28
CA LEU A 57 40.51 48.88 64.92
C LEU A 57 40.86 48.01 66.13
N GLN A 58 41.76 48.47 67.01
CA GLN A 58 42.19 47.67 68.18
C GLN A 58 41.06 47.47 69.20
N ASN A 59 40.27 48.51 69.50
CA ASN A 59 39.08 48.38 70.35
C ASN A 59 38.02 47.45 69.73
N GLN A 60 37.81 47.52 68.41
CA GLN A 60 36.89 46.63 67.70
C GLN A 60 37.37 45.18 67.69
N LEU A 61 38.69 44.94 67.59
CA LEU A 61 39.29 43.60 67.60
C LEU A 61 39.04 42.89 68.94
N GLU A 62 39.13 43.62 70.05
CA GLU A 62 38.91 43.06 71.40
C GLU A 62 37.42 42.78 71.67
N GLN A 63 36.51 43.65 71.20
CA GLN A 63 35.07 43.39 71.21
C GLN A 63 34.70 42.16 70.34
N LEU A 64 35.23 42.06 69.13
CA LEU A 64 35.02 40.93 68.22
C LEU A 64 35.55 39.60 68.81
N LYS A 65 36.64 39.64 69.57
CA LYS A 65 37.24 38.45 70.21
C LYS A 65 36.33 37.87 71.29
N ASN A 66 35.69 38.73 72.08
CA ASN A 66 34.69 38.31 73.08
C ASN A 66 33.40 37.82 72.40
N ALA A 67 32.86 38.60 71.44
CA ALA A 67 31.66 38.22 70.69
C ALA A 67 31.81 36.87 69.97
N LYS A 68 33.00 36.57 69.41
CA LYS A 68 33.29 35.27 68.79
C LYS A 68 33.18 34.10 69.78
N SER A 69 33.47 34.32 71.07
CA SER A 69 33.40 33.25 72.08
C SER A 69 31.96 32.86 72.47
N GLU A 70 31.02 33.79 72.40
CA GLU A 70 29.58 33.53 72.59
C GLU A 70 28.95 33.03 71.30
N VAL A 71 29.25 33.66 70.16
CA VAL A 71 28.70 33.27 68.85
C VAL A 71 29.14 31.86 68.45
N VAL A 72 30.37 31.41 68.73
CA VAL A 72 30.78 30.02 68.47
C VAL A 72 29.98 29.02 69.31
N LYS A 73 29.74 29.30 70.60
CA LYS A 73 28.94 28.41 71.46
C LYS A 73 27.45 28.42 71.12
N ALA A 74 26.93 29.55 70.65
CA ALA A 74 25.56 29.63 70.13
C ALA A 74 25.42 28.91 68.78
N ALA A 75 26.42 29.02 67.90
CA ALA A 75 26.48 28.31 66.62
C ALA A 75 26.55 26.80 66.84
N GLU A 76 27.44 26.28 67.69
CA GLU A 76 27.63 24.85 67.94
C GLU A 76 26.34 24.14 68.43
N VAL A 77 25.45 24.86 69.14
CA VAL A 77 24.13 24.37 69.58
C VAL A 77 23.02 24.59 68.54
N THR A 78 23.14 25.60 67.67
CA THR A 78 22.14 25.86 66.62
C THR A 78 22.45 25.17 65.29
N GLU A 79 23.70 24.80 64.99
CA GLU A 79 24.06 23.93 63.87
C GLU A 79 23.43 22.56 64.08
N GLN A 80 23.63 21.90 65.23
CA GLN A 80 23.08 20.56 65.48
C GLN A 80 21.54 20.51 65.36
N ASN A 81 20.82 21.48 65.94
CA ASN A 81 19.36 21.54 65.84
C ASN A 81 18.85 21.95 64.45
N ASN A 82 19.60 22.77 63.71
CA ASN A 82 19.23 23.13 62.34
C ASN A 82 19.55 22.00 61.36
N ASP A 83 20.68 21.30 61.51
CA ASP A 83 21.05 20.14 60.70
C ASP A 83 20.02 19.03 60.84
N GLU A 84 19.57 18.68 62.06
CA GLU A 84 18.47 17.72 62.21
C GLU A 84 17.20 18.18 61.47
N GLN A 85 16.82 19.46 61.55
CA GLN A 85 15.71 19.99 60.75
C GLN A 85 15.99 20.01 59.24
N TRP A 86 17.23 20.20 58.81
CA TRP A 86 17.62 20.27 57.40
C TRP A 86 17.64 18.88 56.78
N GLN A 87 18.23 17.90 57.48
CA GLN A 87 18.15 16.47 57.18
C GLN A 87 16.68 16.03 57.06
N ILE A 88 15.83 16.31 58.06
CA ILE A 88 14.40 15.97 58.02
C ILE A 88 13.68 16.64 56.82
N LYS A 89 13.97 17.91 56.51
CA LYS A 89 13.37 18.60 55.35
C LYS A 89 13.89 18.03 54.02
N MET A 90 15.16 17.64 53.96
CA MET A 90 15.77 17.08 52.75
C MET A 90 15.32 15.64 52.51
N ASP A 91 15.20 14.82 53.56
CA ASP A 91 14.58 13.50 53.50
C ASP A 91 13.10 13.59 53.11
N GLN A 92 12.34 14.57 53.62
CA GLN A 92 10.96 14.81 53.18
C GLN A 92 10.88 15.26 51.72
N ALA A 93 11.82 16.09 51.24
CA ALA A 93 11.91 16.49 49.85
C ALA A 93 12.29 15.32 48.94
N LEU A 94 13.30 14.52 49.31
CA LEU A 94 13.73 13.31 48.62
C LEU A 94 12.66 12.22 48.62
N ALA A 95 11.90 12.07 49.71
CA ALA A 95 10.78 11.14 49.80
C ALA A 95 9.65 11.56 48.84
N LYS A 96 9.22 12.82 48.87
CA LYS A 96 8.22 13.35 47.93
C LYS A 96 8.68 13.23 46.49
N GLN A 97 9.91 13.64 46.18
CA GLN A 97 10.44 13.52 44.82
C GLN A 97 10.51 12.05 44.37
N ARG A 98 10.89 11.12 45.26
CA ARG A 98 10.90 9.68 44.98
C ARG A 98 9.49 9.11 44.78
N GLU A 99 8.49 9.62 45.51
CA GLU A 99 7.07 9.28 45.34
C GLU A 99 6.50 9.84 44.02
N GLU A 100 6.86 11.07 43.65
CA GLU A 100 6.56 11.67 42.34
C GLU A 100 7.21 10.86 41.20
N TRP A 101 8.50 10.51 41.27
CA TRP A 101 9.17 9.64 40.30
C TRP A 101 8.53 8.24 40.21
N GLN A 102 8.11 7.65 41.34
CA GLN A 102 7.38 6.38 41.36
C GLN A 102 6.03 6.49 40.65
N THR A 103 5.26 7.55 40.91
CA THR A 103 3.98 7.75 40.23
C THR A 103 4.13 8.09 38.75
N GLU A 104 5.16 8.84 38.34
CA GLU A 104 5.43 9.09 36.92
C GLU A 104 5.88 7.82 36.19
N SER A 105 6.76 7.00 36.79
CA SER A 105 7.12 5.68 36.24
C SER A 105 5.88 4.83 36.01
N VAL A 106 5.06 4.64 37.05
CA VAL A 106 3.84 3.81 36.97
C VAL A 106 2.81 4.34 35.95
N GLN A 107 2.82 5.64 35.61
CA GLN A 107 2.01 6.16 34.51
C GLN A 107 2.66 5.92 33.14
N ARG A 108 3.99 6.09 33.00
CA ARG A 108 4.72 5.75 31.77
C ARG A 108 4.63 4.26 31.45
N ASP A 109 4.77 3.40 32.44
CA ASP A 109 4.68 1.94 32.30
C ASP A 109 3.29 1.51 31.77
N LYS A 110 2.21 2.18 32.21
CA LYS A 110 0.87 1.98 31.66
C LYS A 110 0.75 2.44 30.21
N TYR A 111 1.26 3.62 29.87
CA TYR A 111 1.25 4.11 28.49
C TYR A 111 2.05 3.22 27.55
N VAL A 112 3.19 2.68 28.01
CA VAL A 112 3.98 1.70 27.26
C VAL A 112 3.18 0.42 27.06
N ALA A 113 2.57 -0.16 28.11
CA ALA A 113 1.74 -1.37 27.98
C ALA A 113 0.49 -1.16 27.10
N GLU A 114 -0.09 0.04 27.09
CA GLU A 114 -1.21 0.40 26.20
C GLU A 114 -0.74 0.56 24.74
N LEU A 115 0.42 1.15 24.49
CA LEU A 115 1.06 1.23 23.17
C LEU A 115 1.49 -0.15 22.63
N GLU A 116 2.07 -1.00 23.47
CA GLU A 116 2.41 -2.39 23.11
C GLU A 116 1.16 -3.18 22.72
N LYS A 117 0.08 -3.05 23.51
CA LYS A 117 -1.22 -3.67 23.19
C LYS A 117 -1.79 -3.14 21.87
N HIS A 118 -1.72 -1.84 21.61
CA HIS A 118 -2.19 -1.26 20.35
C HIS A 118 -1.33 -1.67 19.15
N ASN A 119 -0.01 -1.82 19.30
CA ASN A 119 0.85 -2.36 18.26
C ASN A 119 0.49 -3.82 17.93
N LEU A 120 0.26 -4.67 18.94
CA LEU A 120 -0.14 -6.07 18.73
C LEU A 120 -1.51 -6.19 18.04
N ASP A 121 -2.48 -5.34 18.42
CA ASP A 121 -3.80 -5.26 17.77
C ASP A 121 -3.68 -4.80 16.31
N LEU A 122 -2.87 -3.77 16.04
CA LEU A 122 -2.59 -3.29 14.68
C LEU A 122 -1.83 -4.32 13.83
N GLU A 123 -0.85 -5.04 14.39
CA GLU A 123 -0.16 -6.14 13.71
C GLU A 123 -1.10 -7.29 13.36
N GLN A 124 -2.01 -7.66 14.28
CA GLN A 124 -3.05 -8.66 14.01
C GLN A 124 -3.99 -8.20 12.88
N GLN A 125 -4.56 -6.99 12.98
CA GLN A 125 -5.47 -6.44 11.96
C GLN A 125 -4.78 -6.30 10.60
N LEU A 126 -3.51 -5.90 10.56
CA LEU A 126 -2.71 -5.79 9.33
C LEU A 126 -2.45 -7.17 8.70
N ASN A 127 -2.26 -8.21 9.52
CA ASN A 127 -2.11 -9.58 9.05
C ASN A 127 -3.44 -10.17 8.53
N GLU A 128 -4.56 -9.91 9.23
CA GLU A 128 -5.90 -10.28 8.78
C GLU A 128 -6.27 -9.60 7.45
N GLN A 129 -5.97 -8.30 7.30
CA GLN A 129 -6.16 -7.57 6.05
C GLN A 129 -5.28 -8.11 4.91
N LYS A 130 -4.03 -8.50 5.17
CA LYS A 130 -3.17 -9.18 4.18
C LYS A 130 -3.79 -10.49 3.69
N MET A 131 -4.19 -11.36 4.61
CA MET A 131 -4.84 -12.64 4.26
C MET A 131 -6.13 -12.43 3.46
N ALA A 132 -6.95 -11.44 3.85
CA ALA A 132 -8.17 -11.09 3.11
C ALA A 132 -7.86 -10.55 1.70
N LEU A 133 -6.80 -9.76 1.54
CA LEU A 133 -6.37 -9.22 0.25
C LEU A 133 -5.78 -10.29 -0.67
N GLU A 134 -5.01 -11.24 -0.14
CA GLU A 134 -4.54 -12.42 -0.89
C GLU A 134 -5.69 -13.34 -1.31
N LEU A 135 -6.68 -13.55 -0.44
CA LEU A 135 -7.90 -14.29 -0.77
C LEU A 135 -8.73 -13.60 -1.86
N ALA A 136 -8.90 -12.27 -1.75
CA ALA A 136 -9.59 -11.48 -2.77
C ALA A 136 -8.84 -11.49 -4.12
N ASN A 137 -7.51 -11.37 -4.09
CA ASN A 137 -6.67 -11.41 -5.29
C ASN A 137 -6.69 -12.80 -5.95
N THR A 138 -6.56 -13.89 -5.20
CA THR A 138 -6.66 -15.25 -5.74
C THR A 138 -8.04 -15.53 -6.33
N HIS A 139 -9.12 -15.07 -5.68
CA HIS A 139 -10.48 -15.19 -6.23
C HIS A 139 -10.69 -14.31 -7.48
N ASN A 140 -10.16 -13.08 -7.51
CA ASN A 140 -10.24 -12.21 -8.69
C ASN A 140 -9.50 -12.82 -9.90
N ASN A 141 -8.31 -13.40 -9.70
CA ASN A 141 -7.59 -14.10 -10.76
C ASN A 141 -8.34 -15.36 -11.26
N GLN A 142 -9.03 -16.08 -10.37
CA GLN A 142 -9.90 -17.20 -10.77
C GLN A 142 -11.09 -16.71 -11.62
N LEU A 143 -11.76 -15.63 -11.21
CA LEU A 143 -12.87 -15.03 -11.95
C LEU A 143 -12.45 -14.49 -13.31
N ASN A 144 -11.33 -13.78 -13.40
CA ASN A 144 -10.77 -13.28 -14.66
C ASN A 144 -10.46 -14.44 -15.62
N ARG A 145 -9.85 -15.53 -15.12
CA ARG A 145 -9.58 -16.72 -15.93
C ARG A 145 -10.86 -17.44 -16.37
N GLN A 146 -11.91 -17.47 -15.53
CA GLN A 146 -13.21 -18.01 -15.93
C GLN A 146 -13.88 -17.15 -17.01
N ALA A 147 -13.80 -15.82 -16.91
CA ALA A 147 -14.33 -14.90 -17.90
C ALA A 147 -13.59 -14.99 -19.25
N ASP A 148 -12.26 -15.11 -19.23
CA ASP A 148 -11.41 -15.31 -20.42
C ASP A 148 -11.72 -16.63 -21.14
N ILE A 149 -11.90 -17.72 -20.38
CA ILE A 149 -12.34 -19.01 -20.93
C ILE A 149 -13.75 -18.88 -21.53
N GLN A 150 -14.70 -18.23 -20.85
CA GLN A 150 -16.05 -18.03 -21.38
C GLN A 150 -16.06 -17.17 -22.65
N ALA A 151 -15.28 -16.09 -22.71
CA ALA A 151 -15.13 -15.27 -23.90
C ALA A 151 -14.55 -16.08 -25.07
N THR A 152 -13.48 -16.86 -24.82
CA THR A 152 -12.86 -17.74 -25.82
C THR A 152 -13.83 -18.81 -26.34
N MET A 153 -14.65 -19.40 -25.46
CA MET A 153 -15.67 -20.39 -25.83
C MET A 153 -16.80 -19.76 -26.66
N LEU A 154 -17.24 -18.55 -26.33
CA LEU A 154 -18.25 -17.80 -27.08
C LEU A 154 -17.76 -17.34 -28.46
N GLU A 155 -16.48 -16.97 -28.59
CA GLU A 155 -15.92 -16.59 -29.89
C GLU A 155 -15.72 -17.82 -30.81
N ARG A 156 -15.22 -18.94 -30.26
CA ARG A 156 -15.12 -20.21 -30.99
C ARG A 156 -16.47 -20.77 -31.41
N SER A 157 -17.48 -20.71 -30.54
CA SER A 157 -18.83 -21.18 -30.92
C SER A 157 -19.45 -20.31 -32.01
N ARG A 158 -19.24 -18.99 -31.96
CA ARG A 158 -19.63 -18.07 -33.03
C ARG A 158 -18.94 -18.41 -34.36
N GLU A 159 -17.65 -18.73 -34.35
CA GLU A 159 -16.93 -19.19 -35.56
C GLU A 159 -17.52 -20.51 -36.09
N LEU A 160 -17.76 -21.49 -35.22
CA LEU A 160 -18.37 -22.76 -35.59
C LEU A 160 -19.77 -22.58 -36.19
N PHE A 161 -20.65 -21.80 -35.58
CA PHE A 161 -22.00 -21.51 -36.12
C PHE A 161 -21.94 -20.73 -37.45
N GLN A 162 -20.96 -19.85 -37.65
CA GLN A 162 -20.75 -19.17 -38.93
C GLN A 162 -20.28 -20.14 -40.03
N ARG A 163 -19.37 -21.06 -39.71
CA ARG A 163 -18.92 -22.14 -40.61
C ARG A 163 -20.07 -23.09 -40.93
N GLU A 164 -20.85 -23.49 -39.93
CA GLU A 164 -22.03 -24.36 -40.08
C GLU A 164 -23.08 -23.74 -41.01
N LEU A 165 -23.42 -22.46 -40.80
CA LEU A 165 -24.36 -21.72 -41.64
C LEU A 165 -23.89 -21.64 -43.09
N LYS A 166 -22.60 -21.37 -43.31
CA LYS A 166 -22.01 -21.32 -44.65
C LYS A 166 -22.09 -22.69 -45.34
N ILE A 167 -21.69 -23.77 -44.65
CA ILE A 167 -21.75 -25.13 -45.21
C ILE A 167 -23.20 -25.52 -45.53
N LYS A 168 -24.17 -25.14 -44.70
CA LYS A 168 -25.61 -25.35 -44.99
C LYS A 168 -26.07 -24.60 -46.27
N GLN A 169 -25.58 -23.38 -46.51
CA GLN A 169 -25.88 -22.62 -47.74
C GLN A 169 -25.20 -23.22 -48.99
N GLU A 170 -23.96 -23.70 -48.86
CA GLU A 170 -23.22 -24.39 -49.92
C GLU A 170 -23.90 -25.74 -50.26
N LEU A 171 -24.34 -26.51 -49.26
CA LEU A 171 -25.17 -27.71 -49.42
C LEU A 171 -26.51 -27.41 -50.10
N GLU A 172 -27.25 -26.38 -49.69
CA GLU A 172 -28.53 -26.03 -50.32
C GLU A 172 -28.34 -25.65 -51.80
N THR A 173 -27.22 -25.01 -52.13
CA THR A 173 -26.86 -24.63 -53.51
C THR A 173 -26.51 -25.86 -54.35
N LEU A 174 -25.65 -26.75 -53.84
CA LEU A 174 -25.30 -28.02 -54.48
C LEU A 174 -26.52 -28.94 -54.67
N GLN A 175 -27.39 -29.00 -53.67
CA GLN A 175 -28.63 -29.78 -53.71
C GLN A 175 -29.58 -29.26 -54.82
N LYS A 176 -29.72 -27.94 -54.97
CA LYS A 176 -30.47 -27.32 -56.09
C LYS A 176 -29.82 -27.58 -57.45
N GLU A 177 -28.50 -27.55 -57.54
CA GLU A 177 -27.79 -27.88 -58.79
C GLU A 177 -28.02 -29.35 -59.17
N ARG A 178 -27.90 -30.29 -58.22
CA ARG A 178 -28.18 -31.71 -58.46
C ARG A 178 -29.64 -31.94 -58.86
N ASP A 179 -30.60 -31.33 -58.16
CA ASP A 179 -32.03 -31.52 -58.45
C ASP A 179 -32.48 -30.87 -59.78
N THR A 180 -31.73 -29.91 -60.31
CA THR A 180 -31.95 -29.37 -61.67
C THR A 180 -31.23 -30.17 -62.76
N LEU A 181 -30.07 -30.78 -62.46
CA LEU A 181 -29.32 -31.63 -63.40
C LEU A 181 -29.92 -33.05 -63.56
N VAL A 182 -30.40 -33.68 -62.48
CA VAL A 182 -31.01 -35.02 -62.51
C VAL A 182 -32.13 -35.18 -63.55
N PRO A 183 -33.11 -34.26 -63.70
CA PRO A 183 -34.11 -34.36 -64.77
C PRO A 183 -33.53 -34.08 -66.16
N GLN A 184 -32.51 -33.22 -66.29
CA GLN A 184 -31.83 -32.95 -67.57
C GLN A 184 -31.07 -34.19 -68.07
N VAL A 185 -30.34 -34.89 -67.20
CA VAL A 185 -29.68 -36.17 -67.52
C VAL A 185 -30.70 -37.22 -67.97
N LYS A 186 -31.89 -37.27 -67.36
CA LYS A 186 -32.99 -38.18 -67.78
C LYS A 186 -33.61 -37.82 -69.13
N ALA A 187 -33.45 -36.58 -69.61
CA ALA A 187 -33.83 -36.16 -70.96
C ALA A 187 -32.70 -36.48 -71.96
N LEU A 188 -31.47 -36.01 -71.69
CA LEU A 188 -30.28 -36.27 -72.50
C LEU A 188 -30.04 -37.76 -72.73
N LYS A 189 -30.31 -38.60 -71.72
CA LYS A 189 -30.23 -40.05 -71.89
C LYS A 189 -31.20 -40.57 -72.96
N LYS A 190 -32.44 -40.10 -73.00
CA LYS A 190 -33.39 -40.52 -74.04
C LYS A 190 -32.94 -40.05 -75.43
N GLU A 191 -32.35 -38.87 -75.53
CA GLU A 191 -31.79 -38.35 -76.78
C GLU A 191 -30.58 -39.17 -77.25
N CYS A 192 -29.68 -39.56 -76.33
CA CYS A 192 -28.57 -40.47 -76.60
C CYS A 192 -29.03 -41.90 -76.94
N ASP A 193 -29.99 -42.46 -76.20
CA ASP A 193 -30.59 -43.77 -76.49
C ASP A 193 -31.20 -43.78 -77.92
N ILE A 194 -31.95 -42.73 -78.31
CA ILE A 194 -32.53 -42.61 -79.68
C ILE A 194 -31.45 -42.48 -80.76
N TYR A 195 -30.36 -41.76 -80.49
CA TYR A 195 -29.19 -41.64 -81.39
C TYR A 195 -28.50 -43.00 -81.60
N LEU A 196 -28.21 -43.71 -80.50
CA LEU A 196 -27.56 -45.03 -80.52
C LEU A 196 -28.42 -46.12 -81.16
N GLU A 197 -29.76 -46.04 -81.00
CA GLU A 197 -30.70 -46.93 -81.69
C GLU A 197 -30.91 -46.58 -83.18
N GLY A 198 -30.38 -45.44 -83.66
CA GLY A 198 -30.50 -44.99 -85.06
C GLY A 198 -31.92 -44.67 -85.51
N LYS A 199 -32.84 -44.39 -84.57
CA LYS A 199 -34.29 -44.33 -84.85
C LYS A 199 -34.82 -42.99 -85.36
N SER A 200 -34.00 -41.93 -85.40
CA SER A 200 -34.40 -40.66 -86.00
C SER A 200 -33.24 -39.96 -86.71
N TRP A 201 -33.59 -39.14 -87.71
CA TRP A 201 -32.65 -38.33 -88.51
C TRP A 201 -32.34 -36.97 -87.86
N ASP A 202 -33.01 -36.65 -86.75
CA ASP A 202 -32.88 -35.41 -85.95
C ASP A 202 -32.18 -35.67 -84.59
N ALA A 203 -31.66 -36.88 -84.39
CA ALA A 203 -30.90 -37.24 -83.20
C ALA A 203 -29.53 -36.55 -83.21
N LYS A 204 -29.30 -35.67 -82.23
CA LYS A 204 -28.07 -34.88 -82.13
C LYS A 204 -26.90 -35.74 -81.65
N SER A 205 -25.81 -35.76 -82.40
CA SER A 205 -24.60 -36.50 -82.04
C SER A 205 -23.95 -36.04 -80.73
N ASP A 206 -24.22 -34.81 -80.29
CA ASP A 206 -23.71 -34.25 -79.03
C ASP A 206 -24.54 -34.63 -77.77
N ALA A 207 -25.63 -35.39 -77.92
CA ALA A 207 -26.49 -35.79 -76.80
C ALA A 207 -25.78 -36.69 -75.79
N CYS A 208 -24.96 -37.64 -76.27
CA CYS A 208 -24.20 -38.56 -75.40
C CYS A 208 -23.05 -37.84 -74.68
N ASP A 209 -22.29 -36.98 -75.37
CA ASP A 209 -21.23 -36.16 -74.74
C ASP A 209 -21.79 -35.26 -73.63
N LYS A 210 -22.98 -34.66 -73.86
CA LYS A 210 -23.70 -33.86 -72.86
C LYS A 210 -24.20 -34.69 -71.70
N GLN A 211 -24.72 -35.91 -71.96
CA GLN A 211 -25.13 -36.84 -70.93
C GLN A 211 -23.96 -37.15 -69.99
N ASP A 212 -22.79 -37.47 -70.54
CA ASP A 212 -21.64 -37.90 -69.74
C ASP A 212 -20.94 -36.73 -69.02
N ALA A 213 -20.91 -35.54 -69.64
CA ALA A 213 -20.53 -34.31 -68.95
C ALA A 213 -21.44 -34.01 -67.75
N ALA A 214 -22.77 -34.16 -67.92
CA ALA A 214 -23.73 -33.92 -66.85
C ALA A 214 -23.70 -35.02 -65.77
N ASN A 215 -23.49 -36.29 -66.13
CA ASN A 215 -23.22 -37.39 -65.17
C ASN A 215 -21.96 -37.12 -64.35
N SER A 216 -20.88 -36.69 -64.99
CA SER A 216 -19.62 -36.31 -64.33
C SER A 216 -19.86 -35.15 -63.34
N ARG A 217 -20.63 -34.13 -63.74
CA ARG A 217 -21.00 -33.01 -62.86
C ARG A 217 -21.85 -33.45 -61.66
N ILE A 218 -22.85 -34.32 -61.85
CA ILE A 218 -23.62 -34.89 -60.72
C ILE A 218 -22.71 -35.67 -59.77
N SER A 219 -21.80 -36.50 -60.28
CA SER A 219 -20.85 -37.25 -59.46
C SER A 219 -19.94 -36.34 -58.60
N GLN A 220 -19.48 -35.22 -59.16
CA GLN A 220 -18.74 -34.20 -58.41
C GLN A 220 -19.61 -33.54 -57.32
N ILE A 221 -20.86 -33.22 -57.64
CA ILE A 221 -21.80 -32.60 -56.69
C ILE A 221 -22.12 -33.55 -55.54
N ASP A 222 -22.43 -34.83 -55.82
CA ASP A 222 -22.71 -35.83 -54.77
C ASP A 222 -21.48 -36.12 -53.89
N GLN A 223 -20.26 -35.97 -54.42
CA GLN A 223 -19.02 -35.99 -53.63
C GLN A 223 -18.91 -34.77 -52.70
N LEU A 224 -19.13 -33.56 -53.22
CA LEU A 224 -19.09 -32.32 -52.42
C LEU A 224 -20.19 -32.29 -51.34
N ILE A 225 -21.40 -32.76 -51.66
CA ILE A 225 -22.50 -32.92 -50.70
C ILE A 225 -22.07 -33.87 -49.56
N ARG A 226 -21.40 -34.99 -49.87
CA ARG A 226 -20.91 -35.91 -48.85
C ARG A 226 -19.81 -35.30 -47.97
N VAL A 227 -18.86 -34.55 -48.55
CA VAL A 227 -17.83 -33.84 -47.78
C VAL A 227 -18.48 -32.87 -46.80
N HIS A 228 -19.39 -32.02 -47.28
CA HIS A 228 -20.10 -31.07 -46.44
C HIS A 228 -21.05 -31.70 -45.40
N GLN A 229 -21.58 -32.89 -45.67
CA GLN A 229 -22.31 -33.67 -44.65
C GLN A 229 -21.37 -34.13 -43.52
N MET A 230 -20.17 -34.62 -43.86
CA MET A 230 -19.16 -34.97 -42.85
C MET A 230 -18.64 -33.73 -42.10
N ASP A 231 -18.45 -32.59 -42.78
CA ASP A 231 -18.08 -31.32 -42.13
C ASP A 231 -19.14 -30.90 -41.07
N LEU A 232 -20.43 -31.11 -41.33
CA LEU A 232 -21.51 -30.83 -40.38
C LEU A 232 -21.56 -31.82 -39.22
N GLU A 233 -21.25 -33.09 -39.45
CA GLU A 233 -21.12 -34.10 -38.38
C GLU A 233 -19.92 -33.80 -37.48
N GLU A 234 -18.78 -33.38 -38.05
CA GLU A 234 -17.60 -32.90 -37.30
C GLU A 234 -17.97 -31.67 -36.44
N ILE A 235 -18.55 -30.62 -37.05
CA ILE A 235 -18.97 -29.41 -36.32
C ILE A 235 -19.98 -29.72 -35.20
N LYS A 236 -20.90 -30.67 -35.41
CA LYS A 236 -21.83 -31.11 -34.37
C LYS A 236 -21.09 -31.80 -33.20
N SER A 237 -20.12 -32.67 -33.49
CA SER A 237 -19.31 -33.30 -32.43
C SER A 237 -18.48 -32.28 -31.64
N LEU A 238 -17.94 -31.25 -32.30
CA LEU A 238 -17.24 -30.13 -31.65
C LEU A 238 -18.18 -29.26 -30.80
N SER A 239 -19.44 -29.07 -31.20
CA SER A 239 -20.47 -28.40 -30.37
C SER A 239 -20.73 -29.19 -29.08
N GLU A 240 -20.90 -30.51 -29.20
CA GLU A 240 -21.13 -31.41 -28.06
C GLU A 240 -19.93 -31.47 -27.10
N GLU A 241 -18.69 -31.43 -27.60
CA GLU A 241 -17.48 -31.33 -26.76
C GLU A 241 -17.36 -29.97 -26.04
N ILE A 242 -17.76 -28.89 -26.71
CA ILE A 242 -17.78 -27.52 -26.16
C ILE A 242 -18.94 -27.32 -25.16
N GLY A 243 -19.95 -28.20 -25.17
CA GLY A 243 -21.10 -28.16 -24.26
C GLY A 243 -22.27 -27.31 -24.77
N LEU A 244 -22.50 -27.30 -26.09
CA LEU A 244 -23.53 -26.54 -26.81
C LEU A 244 -24.48 -27.44 -27.61
#